data_AF-A0A349HQJ0-F1
#
_entry.id   AF-A0A349HQJ0-F1
#
_cell.length_a   1.000
_cell.length_b   1.000
_cell.length_c   1.000
_cell.angle_alpha   90.00
_cell.angle_beta   90.00
_cell.angle_gamma   90.00
#
_symmetry.space_group_name_H-M   'P 1'
#
loop_
_entity.id
_entity.type
_entity.pdbx_description
1 polymer ?
#
loop_
_entity_poly.entity_id
_entity_poly.type
_entity_poly.pdbx_seq_one_letter_code
_entity_poly.pdbx_strand_id
1 'polypeptide(L)'
;MKNYHANGWQDFSVKKYIEKIARNTAHTKIINTGIILEFLLLLIGIIIEQLVLVTELEKMIYILILIIIAILSIASVWLVQLFDYIKNKSIRVQQRIRRCVDSFDNEICYYVMMSKSFQDLLNNCNDNEDKNMRIFYYTEMCFYRNKAIAELYKMIQILNLVFEINPGKVRSQKKISVFRLENIIKLIKEINDSIKSLEAIISSYHYKNVLIEENNDRMDNFNQLNAEIKKQFSISAYD
;
A
#
# COMPACT_ATOMS: atom_id res chain seq x y z
N MET A 1 15.31 -23.85 -26.91
CA MET A 1 15.20 -22.58 -26.17
C MET A 1 14.96 -22.91 -24.70
N LYS A 2 15.75 -22.33 -23.77
CA LYS A 2 15.53 -22.54 -22.33
C LYS A 2 14.26 -21.78 -21.92
N ASN A 3 13.29 -22.50 -21.35
CA ASN A 3 12.08 -21.91 -20.79
C ASN A 3 12.47 -20.93 -19.68
N TYR A 4 12.22 -19.65 -19.89
CA TYR A 4 12.42 -18.61 -18.90
C TYR A 4 11.35 -18.74 -17.81
N HIS A 5 11.75 -19.12 -16.59
CA HIS A 5 10.87 -19.14 -15.43
C HIS A 5 10.99 -17.80 -14.67
N ALA A 6 9.90 -17.02 -14.67
CA ALA A 6 9.80 -15.72 -14.01
C ALA A 6 9.88 -15.75 -12.46
N ASN A 7 9.99 -16.94 -11.86
CA ASN A 7 9.89 -17.14 -10.40
C ASN A 7 11.15 -16.75 -9.62
N GLY A 8 12.31 -16.61 -10.28
CA GLY A 8 13.57 -16.30 -9.58
C GLY A 8 13.61 -14.93 -8.90
N TRP A 9 12.88 -13.94 -9.44
CA TRP A 9 12.73 -12.62 -8.82
C TRP A 9 11.72 -12.60 -7.67
N GLN A 10 10.71 -13.49 -7.73
CA GLN A 10 9.73 -13.64 -6.65
C GLN A 10 10.39 -14.25 -5.41
N ASP A 11 11.21 -15.29 -5.57
CA ASP A 11 11.92 -15.94 -4.45
C ASP A 11 12.92 -15.01 -3.75
N PHE A 12 13.58 -14.12 -4.51
CA PHE A 12 14.53 -13.14 -3.96
C PHE A 12 13.82 -12.06 -3.12
N SER A 13 12.63 -11.63 -3.55
CA SER A 13 11.81 -10.67 -2.79
C SER A 13 11.26 -11.30 -1.50
N VAL A 14 10.76 -12.55 -1.58
CA VAL A 14 10.18 -13.30 -0.45
C VAL A 14 11.23 -13.54 0.63
N LYS A 15 12.46 -13.95 0.27
CA LYS A 15 13.55 -14.17 1.23
C LYS A 15 13.93 -12.89 1.99
N LYS A 16 13.96 -11.74 1.31
CA LYS A 16 14.24 -10.42 1.92
C LYS A 16 13.13 -9.96 2.87
N TYR A 17 11.87 -10.30 2.57
CA TYR A 17 10.74 -10.04 3.47
C TYR A 17 10.79 -10.93 4.71
N ILE A 18 11.12 -12.21 4.56
CA ILE A 18 11.24 -13.16 5.68
C ILE A 18 12.37 -12.74 6.64
N GLU A 19 13.54 -12.35 6.14
CA GLU A 19 14.64 -11.85 6.99
C GLU A 19 14.28 -10.56 7.75
N LYS A 20 13.51 -9.67 7.11
CA LYS A 20 13.05 -8.43 7.74
C LYS A 20 11.98 -8.69 8.81
N ILE A 21 11.10 -9.67 8.58
CA ILE A 21 10.10 -10.13 9.55
C ILE A 21 10.79 -10.86 10.72
N ALA A 22 11.75 -11.73 10.45
CA ALA A 22 12.55 -12.43 11.47
C ALA A 22 13.33 -11.44 12.36
N ARG A 23 13.98 -10.43 11.78
CA ARG A 23 14.69 -9.39 12.55
C ARG A 23 13.77 -8.51 13.40
N ASN A 24 12.55 -8.21 12.94
CA ASN A 24 11.61 -7.37 13.71
C ASN A 24 10.84 -8.14 14.79
N THR A 25 10.78 -9.46 14.70
CA THR A 25 10.06 -10.30 15.68
C THR A 25 10.97 -10.70 16.85
N ALA A 26 12.29 -10.65 16.65
CA ALA A 26 13.26 -11.15 17.60
C ALA A 26 13.67 -10.09 18.65
N HIS A 27 13.42 -10.44 19.92
CA HIS A 27 14.11 -10.02 21.13
C HIS A 27 13.69 -8.76 21.90
N THR A 28 13.22 -7.65 21.33
CA THR A 28 13.08 -6.44 22.17
C THR A 28 11.84 -6.42 23.09
N LYS A 29 10.72 -7.00 22.66
CA LYS A 29 9.46 -6.97 23.43
C LYS A 29 9.42 -7.92 24.62
N ILE A 30 9.93 -9.15 24.44
CA ILE A 30 9.92 -10.18 25.48
C ILE A 30 10.85 -9.79 26.63
N ILE A 31 11.99 -9.16 26.31
CA ILE A 31 12.98 -8.70 27.30
C ILE A 31 12.36 -7.63 28.22
N ASN A 32 11.65 -6.63 27.68
CA ASN A 32 11.07 -5.57 28.49
C ASN A 32 9.97 -6.04 29.44
N THR A 33 9.12 -6.99 29.02
CA THR A 33 8.10 -7.58 29.91
C THR A 33 8.71 -8.51 30.96
N GLY A 34 9.82 -9.20 30.64
CA GLY A 34 10.54 -10.03 31.59
C GLY A 34 11.17 -9.21 32.72
N ILE A 35 11.80 -8.08 32.39
CA ILE A 35 12.44 -7.19 33.37
C ILE A 35 11.43 -6.62 34.38
N ILE A 36 10.22 -6.26 33.93
CA ILE A 36 9.17 -5.74 34.83
C ILE A 36 8.68 -6.84 35.80
N LEU A 37 8.55 -8.07 35.31
CA LEU A 37 8.16 -9.21 36.13
C LEU A 37 9.25 -9.56 37.16
N GLU A 38 10.51 -9.56 36.76
CA GLU A 38 11.65 -9.81 37.65
C GLU A 38 11.74 -8.76 38.77
N PHE A 39 11.58 -7.47 38.44
CA PHE A 39 11.53 -6.40 39.45
C PHE A 39 10.38 -6.57 40.44
N LEU A 40 9.20 -6.99 39.97
CA LEU A 40 8.04 -7.24 40.82
C LEU A 40 8.27 -8.43 41.75
N LEU A 41 8.86 -9.53 41.27
CA LEU A 41 9.21 -10.68 42.10
C LEU A 41 10.27 -10.34 43.15
N LEU A 42 11.25 -9.50 42.80
CA LEU A 42 12.29 -9.04 43.72
C LEU A 42 11.71 -8.17 44.84
N LEU A 43 10.78 -7.25 44.52
CA LEU A 43 10.06 -6.43 45.50
C LEU A 43 9.18 -7.28 46.43
N ILE A 44 8.48 -8.29 45.89
CA ILE A 44 7.70 -9.23 46.71
C ILE A 44 8.61 -9.97 47.69
N GLY A 45 9.80 -10.42 47.24
CA GLY A 45 10.78 -11.09 48.09
C GLY A 45 11.22 -10.24 49.29
N ILE A 46 11.59 -8.98 49.05
CA ILE A 46 12.01 -8.04 50.11
C ILE A 46 10.91 -7.83 51.14
N ILE A 47 9.65 -7.69 50.69
CA ILE A 47 8.52 -7.41 51.58
C ILE A 47 8.14 -8.65 52.40
N ILE A 48 8.22 -9.87 51.83
CA ILE A 48 8.00 -11.13 52.56
C ILE A 48 9.04 -11.28 53.67
N GLU A 49 10.31 -10.97 53.39
CA GLU A 49 11.39 -11.03 54.37
C GLU A 49 11.17 -10.05 55.53
N GLN A 50 10.66 -8.85 55.24
CA GLN A 50 10.30 -7.85 56.26
C GLN A 50 9.03 -8.21 57.05
N LEU A 51 8.10 -8.97 56.48
CA LEU A 51 6.82 -9.32 57.14
C LEU A 51 6.99 -10.21 58.38
N VAL A 52 8.13 -10.91 58.49
CA VAL A 52 8.46 -11.80 59.63
C VAL A 52 8.90 -11.02 60.87
N LEU A 53 9.40 -9.79 60.72
CA LEU A 53 10.08 -9.02 61.77
C LEU A 53 9.20 -7.98 62.47
N VAL A 54 7.92 -7.87 62.11
CA VAL A 54 7.15 -6.63 62.25
C VAL A 54 5.79 -6.86 62.94
N THR A 55 5.24 -5.85 63.63
CA THR A 55 3.97 -5.95 64.39
C THR A 55 2.73 -6.08 63.49
N GLU A 56 1.61 -6.61 64.02
CA GLU A 56 0.37 -6.86 63.25
C GLU A 56 -0.18 -5.63 62.52
N LEU A 57 0.00 -4.43 63.09
CA LEU A 57 -0.52 -3.19 62.50
C LEU A 57 0.35 -2.70 61.33
N GLU A 58 1.66 -2.90 61.43
CA GLU A 58 2.62 -2.58 60.38
C GLU A 58 2.54 -3.60 59.22
N LYS A 59 2.23 -4.88 59.50
CA LYS A 59 1.97 -5.90 58.46
C LYS A 59 0.86 -5.48 57.50
N MET A 60 -0.22 -4.88 58.02
CA MET A 60 -1.33 -4.38 57.19
C MET A 60 -0.90 -3.26 56.23
N ILE A 61 0.03 -2.40 56.67
CA ILE A 61 0.59 -1.33 55.84
C ILE A 61 1.46 -1.91 54.72
N TYR A 62 2.30 -2.90 55.02
CA TYR A 62 3.14 -3.58 54.00
C TYR A 62 2.30 -4.33 52.95
N ILE A 63 1.20 -4.97 53.36
CA ILE A 63 0.27 -5.61 52.43
C ILE A 63 -0.40 -4.58 51.51
N LEU A 64 -0.79 -3.41 52.04
CA LEU A 64 -1.35 -2.33 51.23
C LEU A 64 -0.34 -1.81 50.19
N ILE A 65 0.93 -1.64 50.58
CA ILE A 65 2.02 -1.23 49.69
C ILE A 65 2.22 -2.26 48.57
N LEU A 66 2.19 -3.56 48.89
CA LEU A 66 2.26 -4.65 47.90
C LEU A 66 1.14 -4.57 46.86
N ILE A 67 -0.10 -4.35 47.31
CA ILE A 67 -1.26 -4.24 46.42
C ILE A 67 -1.09 -3.04 45.48
N ILE A 68 -0.63 -1.89 46.00
CA ILE A 68 -0.39 -0.69 45.19
C ILE A 68 0.70 -0.93 44.14
N ILE A 69 1.82 -1.56 44.53
CA ILE A 69 2.92 -1.88 43.61
C ILE A 69 2.46 -2.86 42.52
N ALA A 70 1.67 -3.88 42.89
CA ALA A 70 1.11 -4.83 41.94
C ALA A 70 0.19 -4.15 40.92
N ILE A 71 -0.71 -3.27 41.38
CA ILE A 71 -1.61 -2.49 40.50
C ILE A 71 -0.81 -1.58 39.56
N LEU A 72 0.18 -0.85 40.08
CA LEU A 72 1.04 0.02 39.27
C LEU A 72 1.81 -0.75 38.20
N SER A 73 2.30 -1.94 38.55
CA SER A 73 3.04 -2.81 37.62
C SER A 73 2.15 -3.29 36.48
N ILE A 74 0.93 -3.74 36.78
CA ILE A 74 -0.05 -4.14 35.76
C ILE A 74 -0.42 -2.95 34.86
N ALA A 75 -0.69 -1.78 35.45
CA ALA A 75 -1.03 -0.56 34.71
C ALA A 75 0.10 -0.13 33.77
N SER A 76 1.36 -0.27 34.20
CA SER A 76 2.53 0.07 33.37
C SER A 76 2.62 -0.81 32.10
N VAL A 77 2.35 -2.11 32.21
CA VAL A 77 2.35 -3.05 31.08
C VAL A 77 1.25 -2.68 30.08
N TRP A 78 0.05 -2.38 30.58
CA TRP A 78 -1.07 -1.93 29.74
C TRP A 78 -0.76 -0.64 28.98
N LEU A 79 -0.15 0.35 29.64
CA LEU A 79 0.25 1.60 28.99
C LEU A 79 1.27 1.35 27.88
N VAL A 80 2.31 0.55 28.12
CA VAL A 80 3.31 0.22 27.09
C VAL A 80 2.68 -0.46 25.88
N GLN A 81 1.77 -1.42 26.10
CA GLN A 81 1.05 -2.09 25.02
C GLN A 81 0.15 -1.13 24.22
N LEU A 82 -0.52 -0.20 24.91
CA LEU A 82 -1.35 0.82 24.29
C LEU A 82 -0.51 1.78 23.41
N PHE A 83 0.61 2.28 23.93
CA PHE A 83 1.53 3.13 23.19
C PHE A 83 2.08 2.43 21.96
N ASP A 84 2.47 1.16 22.10
CA ASP A 84 2.92 0.35 20.97
C ASP A 84 1.82 0.13 19.94
N TYR A 85 0.59 -0.11 20.35
CA TYR A 85 -0.54 -0.28 19.43
C TYR A 85 -0.76 1.00 18.61
N ILE A 86 -0.79 2.16 19.26
CA ILE A 86 -0.97 3.47 18.60
C ILE A 86 0.19 3.74 17.64
N LYS A 87 1.43 3.56 18.11
CA LYS A 87 2.64 3.76 17.30
C LYS A 87 2.66 2.83 16.09
N ASN A 88 2.39 1.54 16.27
CA ASN A 88 2.36 0.56 15.19
C ASN A 88 1.22 0.80 14.19
N LYS A 89 0.08 1.35 14.64
CA LYS A 89 -1.01 1.75 13.73
C LYS A 89 -0.55 2.90 12.82
N SER A 90 0.06 3.94 13.39
CA SER A 90 0.59 5.08 12.64
C SER A 90 1.67 4.65 11.63
N ILE A 91 2.63 3.82 12.06
CA ILE A 91 3.69 3.29 11.19
C ILE A 91 3.08 2.47 10.04
N ARG A 92 2.09 1.61 10.31
CA ARG A 92 1.41 0.82 9.26
C ARG A 92 0.73 1.70 8.23
N VAL A 93 0.05 2.77 8.65
CA VAL A 93 -0.58 3.73 7.73
C VAL A 93 0.47 4.44 6.87
N GLN A 94 1.55 4.94 7.47
CA GLN A 94 2.64 5.59 6.73
C GLN A 94 3.32 4.64 5.73
N GLN A 95 3.55 3.37 6.11
CA GLN A 95 4.08 2.35 5.21
C GLN A 95 3.11 2.00 4.08
N ARG A 96 1.79 2.04 4.31
CA ARG A 96 0.79 1.84 3.28
C ARG A 96 0.80 3.00 2.29
N ILE A 97 0.81 4.24 2.77
CA ILE A 97 0.89 5.45 1.93
C ILE A 97 2.16 5.40 1.07
N ARG A 98 3.32 5.11 1.68
CA ARG A 98 4.59 5.01 0.94
C ARG A 98 4.54 3.95 -0.15
N ARG A 99 3.99 2.77 0.14
CA ARG A 99 3.81 1.72 -0.88
C ARG A 99 2.92 2.17 -2.04
N CYS A 100 1.87 2.94 -1.76
CA CYS A 100 1.01 3.48 -2.81
C CYS A 100 1.73 4.56 -3.63
N VAL A 101 2.56 5.39 -2.99
CA VAL A 101 3.41 6.36 -3.71
C VAL A 101 4.40 5.62 -4.63
N ASP A 102 5.09 4.62 -4.09
CA ASP A 102 6.05 3.81 -4.86
C ASP A 102 5.35 3.06 -6.02
N SER A 103 4.15 2.51 -5.80
CA SER A 103 3.35 1.84 -6.84
C SER A 103 2.87 2.83 -7.91
N PHE A 104 2.47 4.05 -7.53
CA PHE A 104 2.09 5.06 -8.51
C PHE A 104 3.27 5.46 -9.41
N ASP A 105 4.43 5.76 -8.81
CA ASP A 105 5.60 6.23 -9.55
C ASP A 105 6.22 5.11 -10.43
N ASN A 106 6.29 3.88 -9.92
CA ASN A 106 7.00 2.79 -10.60
C ASN A 106 6.10 1.88 -11.44
N GLU A 107 4.84 1.68 -11.05
CA GLU A 107 3.94 0.75 -11.74
C GLU A 107 2.95 1.53 -12.59
N ILE A 108 2.17 2.44 -12.01
CA ILE A 108 1.09 3.15 -12.72
C ILE A 108 1.68 4.03 -13.83
N CYS A 109 2.64 4.91 -13.51
CA CYS A 109 3.27 5.76 -14.52
C CYS A 109 3.95 4.93 -15.61
N TYR A 110 4.63 3.83 -15.23
CA TYR A 110 5.26 2.93 -16.20
C TYR A 110 4.23 2.30 -17.14
N TYR A 111 3.16 1.72 -16.62
CA TYR A 111 2.12 1.07 -17.43
C TYR A 111 1.43 2.06 -18.37
N VAL A 112 1.15 3.29 -17.91
CA VAL A 112 0.54 4.32 -18.76
C VAL A 112 1.49 4.72 -19.89
N MET A 113 2.78 4.92 -19.58
CA MET A 113 3.78 5.25 -20.61
C MET A 113 4.01 4.11 -21.60
N MET A 114 4.00 2.85 -21.13
CA MET A 114 4.09 1.68 -22.01
C MET A 114 2.88 1.58 -22.94
N SER A 115 1.68 1.74 -22.39
CA SER A 115 0.45 1.74 -23.18
C SER A 115 0.47 2.87 -24.23
N LYS A 116 0.92 4.07 -23.84
CA LYS A 116 1.11 5.21 -24.75
C LYS A 116 2.13 4.90 -25.85
N SER A 117 3.24 4.24 -25.51
CA SER A 117 4.26 3.85 -26.49
C SER A 117 3.69 2.86 -27.52
N PHE A 118 2.87 1.90 -27.09
CA PHE A 118 2.18 0.99 -28.03
C PHE A 118 1.12 1.68 -28.87
N GLN A 119 0.40 2.65 -28.31
CA GLN A 119 -0.51 3.51 -29.08
C GLN A 119 0.25 4.26 -30.19
N ASP A 120 1.40 4.86 -29.85
CA ASP A 120 2.19 5.61 -30.82
C ASP A 120 2.82 4.70 -31.87
N LEU A 121 3.27 3.50 -31.50
CA LEU A 121 3.71 2.48 -32.46
C LEU A 121 2.57 2.09 -33.41
N LEU A 122 1.37 1.82 -32.86
CA LEU A 122 0.22 1.43 -33.65
C LEU A 122 -0.26 2.53 -34.61
N ASN A 123 -0.16 3.79 -34.21
CA ASN A 123 -0.50 4.94 -35.05
C ASN A 123 0.52 5.18 -36.17
N ASN A 124 1.78 4.81 -35.94
CA ASN A 124 2.86 4.95 -36.92
C ASN A 124 3.05 3.69 -37.80
N CYS A 125 2.36 2.59 -37.49
CA CYS A 125 2.35 1.40 -38.34
C CYS A 125 1.75 1.75 -39.70
N ASN A 126 2.50 1.50 -40.78
CA ASN A 126 1.94 1.60 -42.13
C ASN A 126 0.86 0.53 -42.36
N ASP A 127 -0.13 0.81 -43.20
CA ASP A 127 -1.17 -0.18 -43.55
C ASP A 127 -0.63 -1.45 -44.24
N ASN A 128 0.62 -1.40 -44.71
CA ASN A 128 1.36 -2.53 -45.29
C ASN A 128 2.07 -3.42 -44.24
N GLU A 129 2.08 -3.03 -42.96
CA GLU A 129 2.65 -3.85 -41.89
C GLU A 129 1.78 -5.06 -41.55
N ASP A 130 2.40 -6.12 -41.04
CA ASP A 130 1.73 -7.39 -40.72
C ASP A 130 0.53 -7.14 -39.79
N LYS A 131 -0.66 -7.56 -40.24
CA LYS A 131 -1.92 -7.50 -39.49
C LYS A 131 -1.76 -8.06 -38.07
N ASN A 132 -0.94 -9.09 -37.89
CA ASN A 132 -0.66 -9.67 -36.58
C ASN A 132 0.08 -8.72 -35.65
N MET A 133 0.98 -7.89 -36.18
CA MET A 133 1.74 -6.91 -35.43
C MET A 133 0.84 -5.78 -34.92
N ARG A 134 -0.09 -5.31 -35.75
CA ARG A 134 -1.12 -4.34 -35.34
C ARG A 134 -2.04 -4.88 -34.25
N ILE A 135 -2.46 -6.14 -34.36
CA ILE A 135 -3.24 -6.82 -33.32
C ILE A 135 -2.44 -6.94 -32.02
N PHE A 136 -1.15 -7.27 -32.11
CA PHE A 136 -0.26 -7.35 -30.94
C PHE A 136 -0.15 -5.99 -30.23
N TYR A 137 0.17 -4.91 -30.95
CA TYR A 137 0.28 -3.58 -30.36
C TYR A 137 -1.03 -3.10 -29.76
N TYR A 138 -2.16 -3.35 -30.42
CA TYR A 138 -3.47 -3.04 -29.87
C TYR A 138 -3.72 -3.79 -28.55
N THR A 139 -3.38 -5.07 -28.50
CA THR A 139 -3.59 -5.92 -27.32
C THR A 139 -2.71 -5.49 -26.15
N GLU A 140 -1.41 -5.22 -26.40
CA GLU A 140 -0.48 -4.72 -25.38
C GLU A 140 -0.89 -3.33 -24.88
N MET A 141 -1.33 -2.44 -25.78
CA MET A 141 -1.88 -1.14 -25.41
C MET A 141 -3.05 -1.29 -24.42
N CYS A 142 -4.03 -2.15 -24.72
CA CYS A 142 -5.15 -2.44 -23.84
C CYS A 142 -4.70 -3.03 -22.50
N PHE A 143 -3.80 -4.01 -22.54
CA PHE A 143 -3.31 -4.72 -21.36
C PHE A 143 -2.63 -3.78 -20.34
N TYR A 144 -1.70 -2.95 -20.80
CA TYR A 144 -1.00 -2.01 -19.90
C TYR A 144 -1.94 -0.94 -19.36
N ARG A 145 -2.87 -0.44 -20.18
CA ARG A 145 -3.88 0.52 -19.71
C ARG A 145 -4.80 -0.10 -18.66
N ASN A 146 -5.25 -1.33 -18.85
CA ASN A 146 -6.10 -2.04 -17.88
C ASN A 146 -5.38 -2.30 -16.56
N LYS A 147 -4.09 -2.66 -16.61
CA LYS A 147 -3.24 -2.77 -15.41
C LYS A 147 -3.10 -1.45 -14.68
N ALA A 148 -2.83 -0.35 -15.41
CA ALA A 148 -2.72 0.98 -14.82
C ALA A 148 -4.01 1.37 -14.08
N ILE A 149 -5.17 1.17 -14.72
CA ILE A 149 -6.47 1.42 -14.09
C ILE A 149 -6.66 0.55 -12.84
N ALA A 150 -6.35 -0.75 -12.92
CA ALA A 150 -6.53 -1.66 -11.81
C ALA A 150 -5.70 -1.26 -10.58
N GLU A 151 -4.43 -0.90 -10.76
CA GLU A 151 -3.58 -0.43 -9.66
C GLU A 151 -4.05 0.92 -9.13
N LEU A 152 -4.46 1.84 -10.00
CA LEU A 152 -4.97 3.15 -9.59
C LEU A 152 -6.29 3.01 -8.80
N TYR A 153 -7.18 2.09 -9.20
CA TYR A 153 -8.45 1.83 -8.54
C TYR A 153 -8.27 1.32 -7.10
N LYS A 154 -7.21 0.55 -6.81
CA LYS A 154 -6.89 0.13 -5.42
C LYS A 154 -6.62 1.30 -4.48
N MET A 155 -6.26 2.47 -5.02
CA MET A 155 -5.98 3.68 -4.24
C MET A 155 -7.23 4.50 -3.91
N ILE A 156 -8.41 4.14 -4.43
CA ILE A 156 -9.65 4.94 -4.31
C ILE A 156 -10.00 5.32 -2.85
N GLN A 157 -9.81 4.40 -1.90
CA GLN A 157 -10.15 4.62 -0.49
C GLN A 157 -9.15 5.49 0.27
N ILE A 158 -7.98 5.76 -0.29
CA ILE A 158 -6.87 6.46 0.37
C ILE A 158 -6.35 7.64 -0.45
N LEU A 159 -7.15 8.12 -1.40
CA LEU A 159 -6.80 9.21 -2.32
C LEU A 159 -6.29 10.45 -1.57
N ASN A 160 -7.04 10.93 -0.57
CA ASN A 160 -6.69 12.10 0.25
C ASN A 160 -5.40 11.94 1.10
N LEU A 161 -4.96 10.70 1.33
CA LEU A 161 -3.74 10.39 2.07
C LEU A 161 -2.52 10.32 1.14
N VAL A 162 -2.73 9.93 -0.11
CA VAL A 162 -1.67 9.71 -1.11
C VAL A 162 -1.44 10.94 -1.98
N PHE A 163 -2.51 11.64 -2.36
CA PHE A 163 -2.48 12.80 -3.25
C PHE A 163 -2.69 14.12 -2.52
N GLU A 164 -2.05 15.17 -3.00
CA GLU A 164 -2.04 16.49 -2.36
C GLU A 164 -1.96 17.61 -3.40
N ILE A 165 -2.76 18.66 -3.18
CA ILE A 165 -2.82 19.83 -4.07
C ILE A 165 -1.66 20.79 -3.74
N ASN A 166 -1.35 20.96 -2.45
CA ASN A 166 -0.36 21.95 -2.02
C ASN A 166 1.09 21.44 -2.26
N PRO A 167 1.90 22.12 -3.09
CA PRO A 167 3.26 21.69 -3.42
C PRO A 167 4.21 21.64 -2.21
N GLY A 168 4.01 22.50 -1.21
CA GLY A 168 4.78 22.48 0.04
C GLY A 168 4.53 21.21 0.86
N LYS A 169 3.27 20.73 0.86
CA LYS A 169 2.87 19.48 1.53
C LYS A 169 3.29 18.23 0.73
N VAL A 170 3.27 18.29 -0.60
CA VAL A 170 3.78 17.23 -1.48
C VAL A 170 5.22 16.88 -1.12
N ARG A 171 6.10 17.87 -1.02
CA ARG A 171 7.53 17.65 -0.72
C ARG A 171 7.78 17.23 0.73
N SER A 172 7.14 17.88 1.68
CA SER A 172 7.36 17.61 3.11
C SER A 172 6.79 16.27 3.56
N GLN A 173 5.66 15.84 3.00
CA GLN A 173 4.98 14.59 3.38
C GLN A 173 5.20 13.43 2.39
N LYS A 174 6.01 13.65 1.34
CA LYS A 174 6.29 12.66 0.27
C LYS A 174 5.00 12.11 -0.36
N LYS A 175 4.02 12.99 -0.58
CA LYS A 175 2.78 12.68 -1.28
C LYS A 175 2.95 12.89 -2.78
N ILE A 176 1.97 12.46 -3.56
CA ILE A 176 1.92 12.72 -5.00
C ILE A 176 1.11 13.99 -5.25
N SER A 177 1.56 14.80 -6.20
CA SER A 177 0.80 15.98 -6.60
C SER A 177 -0.46 15.57 -7.36
N VAL A 178 -1.61 16.19 -7.04
CA VAL A 178 -2.86 16.00 -7.79
C VAL A 178 -2.69 16.32 -9.28
N PHE A 179 -1.87 17.30 -9.64
CA PHE A 179 -1.56 17.60 -11.04
C PHE A 179 -0.93 16.41 -11.79
N ARG A 180 -0.08 15.61 -11.12
CA ARG A 180 0.48 14.39 -11.73
C ARG A 180 -0.59 13.33 -11.95
N LEU A 181 -1.52 13.20 -11.00
CA LEU A 181 -2.66 12.31 -11.13
C LEU A 181 -3.57 12.73 -12.30
N GLU A 182 -3.87 14.02 -12.44
CA GLU A 182 -4.65 14.57 -13.56
C GLU A 182 -4.00 14.27 -14.91
N ASN A 183 -2.69 14.46 -15.04
CA ASN A 183 -1.95 14.12 -16.25
C ASN A 183 -2.08 12.63 -16.60
N ILE A 184 -1.97 11.75 -15.60
CA ILE A 184 -2.14 10.30 -15.80
C ILE A 184 -3.58 9.97 -16.22
N ILE A 185 -4.59 10.59 -15.60
CA ILE A 185 -6.00 10.40 -15.98
C ILE A 185 -6.23 10.87 -17.42
N LYS A 186 -5.65 12.00 -17.81
CA LYS A 186 -5.74 12.53 -19.18
C LYS A 186 -5.14 11.54 -20.18
N LEU A 187 -3.93 11.04 -19.93
CA LEU A 187 -3.30 10.04 -20.80
C LEU A 187 -4.13 8.76 -20.91
N ILE A 188 -4.69 8.26 -19.80
CA ILE A 188 -5.56 7.07 -19.82
C ILE A 188 -6.80 7.31 -20.69
N LYS A 189 -7.40 8.51 -20.65
CA LYS A 189 -8.53 8.87 -21.51
C LYS A 189 -8.13 8.91 -22.99
N GLU A 190 -7.03 9.57 -23.32
CA GLU A 190 -6.52 9.63 -24.70
C GLU A 190 -6.26 8.23 -25.27
N ILE A 191 -5.66 7.35 -24.48
CA ILE A 191 -5.44 5.93 -24.84
C ILE A 191 -6.79 5.21 -25.02
N ASN A 192 -7.75 5.43 -24.12
CA ASN A 192 -9.08 4.83 -24.23
C ASN A 192 -9.81 5.24 -25.52
N ASP A 193 -9.73 6.51 -25.89
CA ASP A 193 -10.39 7.01 -27.10
C ASP A 193 -9.75 6.39 -28.34
N SER A 194 -8.43 6.19 -28.31
CA SER A 194 -7.73 5.46 -29.38
C SER A 194 -8.11 3.99 -29.45
N ILE A 195 -8.23 3.29 -28.31
CA ILE A 195 -8.72 1.90 -28.25
C ILE A 195 -10.08 1.79 -28.94
N LYS A 196 -11.03 2.68 -28.63
CA LYS A 196 -12.36 2.68 -29.26
C LYS A 196 -12.29 2.95 -30.76
N SER A 197 -11.48 3.91 -31.19
CA SER A 197 -11.34 4.24 -32.61
C SER A 197 -10.67 3.13 -33.44
N LEU A 198 -9.80 2.33 -32.81
CA LEU A 198 -8.98 1.30 -33.47
C LEU A 198 -9.53 -0.12 -33.27
N GLU A 199 -10.73 -0.27 -32.70
CA GLU A 199 -11.32 -1.58 -32.39
C GLU A 199 -11.54 -2.46 -33.65
N ALA A 200 -11.63 -1.85 -34.84
CA ALA A 200 -11.73 -2.57 -36.10
C ALA A 200 -10.50 -3.47 -36.38
N ILE A 201 -9.32 -3.14 -35.82
CA ILE A 201 -8.07 -3.90 -36.01
C ILE A 201 -8.19 -5.33 -35.47
N ILE A 202 -8.93 -5.52 -34.38
CA ILE A 202 -9.13 -6.83 -33.75
C ILE A 202 -10.30 -7.63 -34.33
N SER A 203 -10.89 -7.19 -35.46
CA SER A 203 -12.02 -7.88 -36.10
C SER A 203 -11.81 -9.38 -36.35
N SER A 204 -10.56 -9.78 -36.67
CA SER A 204 -10.20 -11.20 -36.86
C SER A 204 -9.53 -11.85 -35.66
N TYR A 205 -9.50 -11.20 -34.50
CA TYR A 205 -8.86 -11.73 -33.30
C TYR A 205 -9.80 -12.67 -32.55
N HIS A 206 -9.34 -13.90 -32.29
CA HIS A 206 -10.14 -14.97 -31.68
C HIS A 206 -10.75 -14.57 -30.32
N TYR A 207 -10.04 -13.78 -29.52
CA TYR A 207 -10.48 -13.36 -28.19
C TYR A 207 -11.00 -11.91 -28.16
N LYS A 208 -11.47 -11.38 -29.29
CA LYS A 208 -11.98 -9.99 -29.40
C LYS A 208 -13.03 -9.66 -28.33
N ASN A 209 -14.04 -10.51 -28.18
CA ASN A 209 -15.16 -10.22 -27.28
C ASN A 209 -14.70 -10.16 -25.81
N VAL A 210 -13.82 -11.07 -25.40
CA VAL A 210 -13.24 -11.09 -24.04
C VAL A 210 -12.43 -9.82 -23.79
N LEU A 211 -11.61 -9.39 -24.76
CA LEU A 211 -10.81 -8.17 -24.64
C LEU A 211 -11.68 -6.91 -24.53
N ILE A 212 -12.78 -6.85 -25.29
CA ILE A 212 -13.73 -5.72 -25.25
C ILE A 212 -14.47 -5.68 -23.90
N GLU A 213 -14.95 -6.83 -23.44
CA GLU A 213 -15.62 -6.95 -22.14
C GLU A 213 -14.68 -6.50 -21.01
N GLU A 214 -13.44 -7.01 -20.98
CA GLU A 214 -12.46 -6.58 -19.99
C GLU A 214 -12.16 -5.08 -20.08
N ASN A 215 -12.02 -4.52 -21.29
CA ASN A 215 -11.80 -3.09 -21.46
C ASN A 215 -12.97 -2.24 -20.93
N ASN A 216 -14.21 -2.70 -21.13
CA ASN A 216 -15.41 -2.01 -20.64
C ASN A 216 -15.47 -2.07 -19.11
N ASP A 217 -15.28 -3.25 -18.50
CA ASP A 217 -15.26 -3.43 -17.05
C ASP A 217 -14.18 -2.55 -16.38
N ARG A 218 -13.00 -2.47 -16.99
CA ARG A 218 -11.92 -1.61 -16.50
C ARG A 218 -12.28 -0.14 -16.67
N MET A 219 -12.95 0.23 -17.76
CA MET A 219 -13.40 1.60 -17.97
C MET A 219 -14.45 2.03 -16.95
N ASP A 220 -15.35 1.14 -16.54
CA ASP A 220 -16.32 1.42 -15.49
C ASP A 220 -15.65 1.71 -14.14
N ASN A 221 -14.65 0.90 -13.77
CA ASN A 221 -13.82 1.16 -12.58
C ASN A 221 -13.10 2.51 -12.68
N PHE A 222 -12.59 2.88 -13.87
CA PHE A 222 -11.97 4.16 -14.10
C PHE A 222 -12.96 5.34 -13.99
N ASN A 223 -14.18 5.18 -14.50
CA ASN A 223 -15.22 6.20 -14.40
C ASN A 223 -15.62 6.45 -12.94
N GLN A 224 -15.78 5.39 -12.15
CA GLN A 224 -16.03 5.48 -10.71
C GLN A 224 -14.90 6.19 -9.97
N LEU A 225 -13.65 5.80 -10.25
CA LEU A 225 -12.47 6.45 -9.67
C LEU A 225 -12.43 7.94 -10.03
N ASN A 226 -12.66 8.28 -11.29
CA ASN A 226 -12.62 9.66 -11.77
C ASN A 226 -13.72 10.52 -11.11
N ALA A 227 -14.91 9.96 -10.87
CA ALA A 227 -15.96 10.63 -10.12
C ALA A 227 -15.54 10.90 -8.66
N GLU A 228 -14.91 9.93 -8.00
CA GLU A 228 -14.45 10.08 -6.61
C GLU A 228 -13.30 11.09 -6.49
N ILE A 229 -12.39 11.12 -7.46
CA ILE A 229 -11.31 12.11 -7.56
C ILE A 229 -11.88 13.52 -7.70
N LYS A 230 -12.87 13.72 -8.60
CA LYS A 230 -13.55 15.01 -8.76
C LYS A 230 -14.23 15.46 -7.47
N LYS A 231 -14.91 14.54 -6.78
CA LYS A 231 -15.57 14.81 -5.51
C LYS A 231 -14.60 15.22 -4.40
N GLN A 232 -13.43 14.59 -4.32
CA GLN A 232 -12.47 14.84 -3.23
C GLN A 232 -11.58 16.07 -3.44
N PHE A 233 -11.23 16.37 -4.68
CA PHE A 233 -10.24 17.42 -4.98
C PHE A 233 -10.84 18.66 -5.65
N SER A 234 -12.17 18.72 -5.83
CA SER A 234 -12.87 19.83 -6.50
C SER A 234 -12.23 20.22 -7.83
N ILE A 235 -11.77 19.21 -8.58
CA ILE A 235 -11.07 19.41 -9.83
C ILE A 235 -12.09 19.86 -10.87
N SER A 236 -12.01 21.15 -11.24
CA SER A 236 -12.71 21.70 -12.39
C SER A 236 -12.31 20.88 -13.61
N ALA A 237 -13.31 20.35 -14.31
CA ALA A 237 -13.10 19.76 -15.62
C ALA A 237 -12.32 20.75 -16.50
N TYR A 238 -11.24 20.29 -17.10
CA TYR A 238 -10.97 20.75 -18.46
C TYR A 238 -12.10 20.15 -19.30
N ASP A 239 -13.05 21.02 -19.66
CA ASP A 239 -13.84 20.89 -20.87
C ASP A 239 -12.92 20.89 -22.10
#